data_AF-A0A7V9AIW8-F1
#
_entry.id   AF-A0A7V9AIW8-F1
#
_cell.length_a   1.000
_cell.length_b   1.000
_cell.length_c   1.000
_cell.angle_alpha   90.00
_cell.angle_beta   90.00
_cell.angle_gamma   90.00
#
_symmetry.space_group_name_H-M   'P 1'
#
loop_
_entity.id
_entity.type
_entity.pdbx_description
1 polymer ?
#
loop_
_entity_poly.entity_id
_entity_poly.type
_entity_poly.pdbx_seq_one_letter_code
_entity_poly.pdbx_strand_id
1 'polypeptide(L)'
;MASRVVFVAGLTHSGSTVLDLALGSHPQLIGLGEVVPLLRPGNAMLEEPDRVCTCGERLEDCCFWSVARAELRRDPKAALPQRYRRLMEVFAEVFGRDRVPVDSSKSLGALRIAAAVPALQVEVLHLIRDVRSWTISRLDTDIRRREFTLRALYAKHGGGVWRPFLLRNSDARFVVWYRGNRRIQEFVRERNLPAFQLGYEEFSLDPGKLIGEICRF
;
A
#
# COMPACT_ATOMS: atom_id res chain seq x y z
N MET A 1 1.27 21.13 3.91
CA MET A 1 1.73 19.74 3.64
C MET A 1 1.97 19.03 4.96
N ALA A 2 1.48 17.80 5.11
CA ALA A 2 1.88 16.93 6.21
C ALA A 2 3.39 16.69 6.12
N SER A 3 4.12 16.96 7.20
CA SER A 3 5.59 16.84 7.19
C SER A 3 6.06 15.40 7.17
N ARG A 4 5.19 14.46 7.57
CA ARG A 4 5.49 13.03 7.64
C ARG A 4 4.33 12.15 7.19
N VAL A 5 4.65 10.94 6.75
CA VAL A 5 3.72 9.86 6.42
C VAL A 5 4.28 8.52 6.88
N VAL A 6 3.43 7.68 7.47
CA VAL A 6 3.74 6.29 7.75
C VAL A 6 3.37 5.47 6.52
N PHE A 7 4.36 4.84 5.88
CA PHE A 7 4.17 4.03 4.69
C PHE A 7 4.29 2.55 5.04
N VAL A 8 3.21 1.78 4.88
CA VAL A 8 3.26 0.32 5.02
C VAL A 8 3.80 -0.27 3.72
N ALA A 9 5.04 -0.76 3.76
CA ALA A 9 5.70 -1.46 2.68
C ALA A 9 5.63 -2.98 2.88
N GLY A 10 5.50 -3.74 1.80
CA GLY A 10 5.48 -5.19 1.84
C GLY A 10 4.94 -5.79 0.54
N LEU A 11 5.00 -7.11 0.45
CA LEU A 11 4.40 -7.81 -0.68
C LEU A 11 2.89 -7.96 -0.47
N THR A 12 2.13 -8.01 -1.56
CA THR A 12 0.73 -8.42 -1.50
C THR A 12 0.63 -9.78 -0.80
N HIS A 13 -0.47 -10.04 -0.08
CA HIS A 13 -0.65 -11.25 0.75
C HIS A 13 0.21 -11.34 2.04
N SER A 14 0.80 -10.24 2.49
CA SER A 14 1.55 -10.19 3.75
C SER A 14 0.74 -9.73 4.97
N GLY A 15 -0.58 -9.53 4.85
CA GLY A 15 -1.46 -9.15 5.97
C GLY A 15 -1.56 -7.66 6.26
N SER A 16 -1.13 -6.81 5.33
CA SER A 16 -1.09 -5.35 5.51
C SER A 16 -2.46 -4.69 5.62
N THR A 17 -3.55 -5.32 5.16
CA THR A 17 -4.91 -4.82 5.43
C THR A 17 -5.25 -4.91 6.92
N VAL A 18 -4.87 -6.00 7.60
CA VAL A 18 -5.11 -6.15 9.04
C VAL A 18 -4.28 -5.13 9.82
N LEU A 19 -3.02 -4.92 9.39
CA LEU A 19 -2.17 -3.87 9.98
C LEU A 19 -2.76 -2.47 9.77
N ASP A 20 -3.24 -2.15 8.57
CA ASP A 20 -3.86 -0.85 8.25
C ASP A 20 -5.10 -0.58 9.12
N LEU A 21 -5.94 -1.59 9.34
CA LEU A 21 -7.09 -1.49 10.25
C LEU A 21 -6.66 -1.27 11.71
N ALA A 22 -5.62 -1.97 12.18
CA ALA A 22 -5.11 -1.80 13.53
C ALA A 22 -4.50 -0.41 13.74
N LEU A 23 -3.70 0.08 12.78
CA LEU A 23 -3.14 1.42 12.82
C LEU A 23 -4.25 2.48 12.75
N GLY A 24 -5.26 2.27 11.92
CA GLY A 24 -6.43 3.16 11.81
C GLY A 24 -7.29 3.26 13.07
N SER A 25 -7.11 2.36 14.05
CA SER A 25 -7.74 2.48 15.37
C SER A 25 -7.04 3.47 16.31
N HIS A 26 -5.81 3.89 15.98
CA HIS A 26 -5.05 4.81 16.79
C HIS A 26 -5.53 6.26 16.60
N PRO A 27 -5.82 7.03 17.66
CA PRO A 27 -6.45 8.35 17.55
C PRO A 27 -5.62 9.41 16.81
N GLN A 28 -4.31 9.20 16.67
CA GLN A 28 -3.41 10.09 15.92
C GLN A 28 -3.09 9.62 14.50
N LEU A 29 -3.47 8.39 14.12
CA LEU A 29 -3.20 7.84 12.80
C LEU A 29 -4.48 7.85 11.96
N ILE A 30 -4.35 8.13 10.67
CA ILE A 30 -5.47 8.08 9.73
C ILE A 30 -5.06 7.21 8.54
N GLY A 31 -5.69 6.05 8.43
CA GLY A 31 -5.51 5.13 7.31
C GLY A 31 -6.11 5.69 6.02
N LEU A 32 -5.28 5.92 5.01
CA LEU A 32 -5.71 6.37 3.68
C LEU A 32 -5.90 5.20 2.70
N GLY A 33 -5.55 3.99 3.11
CA GLY A 33 -5.58 2.81 2.25
C GLY A 33 -4.51 2.84 1.16
N GLU A 34 -4.78 2.14 0.04
CA GLU A 34 -3.88 2.11 -1.12
C GLU A 34 -4.06 3.37 -1.98
N VAL A 35 -3.43 4.48 -1.58
CA VAL A 35 -3.61 5.77 -2.26
C VAL A 35 -2.92 5.85 -3.62
N VAL A 36 -1.76 5.21 -3.81
CA VAL A 36 -0.97 5.37 -5.04
C VAL A 36 -1.72 4.89 -6.30
N PRO A 37 -2.44 3.75 -6.27
CA PRO A 37 -3.35 3.40 -7.36
C PRO A 37 -4.40 4.48 -7.66
N LEU A 38 -4.97 5.12 -6.64
CA LEU A 38 -5.99 6.16 -6.75
C LEU A 38 -5.44 7.45 -7.38
N LEU A 39 -4.14 7.72 -7.20
CA LEU A 39 -3.50 8.88 -7.84
C LEU A 39 -3.43 8.77 -9.36
N ARG A 40 -3.62 7.60 -9.98
CA ARG A 40 -3.58 7.49 -11.45
C ARG A 40 -4.79 8.20 -12.09
N PRO A 41 -4.60 8.97 -13.18
CA PRO A 41 -5.71 9.64 -13.85
C PRO A 41 -6.77 8.65 -14.33
N GLY A 42 -8.05 9.00 -14.16
CA GLY A 42 -9.17 8.14 -14.57
C GLY A 42 -9.32 6.87 -13.73
N ASN A 43 -8.78 6.84 -12.50
CA ASN A 43 -9.01 5.71 -11.61
C ASN A 43 -10.51 5.58 -11.31
N ALA A 44 -11.12 4.47 -11.75
CA ALA A 44 -12.54 4.22 -11.62
C ALA A 44 -13.05 4.32 -10.17
N MET A 45 -12.25 3.96 -9.16
CA MET A 45 -12.69 4.01 -7.76
C MET A 45 -12.90 5.44 -7.25
N LEU A 46 -12.15 6.42 -7.76
CA LEU A 46 -12.35 7.83 -7.41
C LEU A 46 -13.46 8.48 -8.25
N GLU A 47 -13.80 7.90 -9.39
CA GLU A 47 -14.82 8.45 -10.29
C GLU A 47 -16.18 7.76 -10.14
N GLU A 48 -16.23 6.61 -9.46
CA GLU A 48 -17.44 5.83 -9.19
C GLU A 48 -18.46 6.66 -8.38
N PRO A 49 -19.66 6.92 -8.96
CA PRO A 49 -20.78 7.50 -8.22
C PRO A 49 -21.17 6.59 -7.05
N ASP A 50 -21.58 7.17 -5.92
CA ASP A 50 -22.02 6.44 -4.72
C ASP A 50 -20.95 5.62 -3.97
N ARG A 51 -19.66 5.72 -4.37
CA ARG A 51 -18.59 5.05 -3.62
C ARG A 51 -18.54 5.56 -2.18
N VAL A 52 -18.49 4.63 -1.22
CA VAL A 52 -18.43 4.94 0.21
C VAL A 52 -17.00 4.86 0.73
N CYS A 53 -16.60 5.84 1.53
CA CYS A 53 -15.34 5.88 2.27
C CYS A 53 -15.39 4.97 3.50
N THR A 54 -14.25 4.52 4.00
CA THR A 54 -14.15 3.81 5.29
C THR A 54 -14.70 4.63 6.47
N CYS A 55 -14.82 5.96 6.35
CA CYS A 55 -15.48 6.79 7.36
C CYS A 55 -17.01 6.63 7.40
N GLY A 56 -17.61 5.88 6.48
CA GLY A 56 -19.06 5.65 6.38
C GLY A 56 -19.80 6.60 5.43
N GLU A 57 -19.19 7.74 5.10
CA GLU A 57 -19.76 8.72 4.18
C GLU A 57 -19.45 8.40 2.71
N ARG A 58 -20.29 8.92 1.80
CA ARG A 58 -19.99 8.88 0.36
C ARG A 58 -18.71 9.68 0.06
N LEU A 59 -17.97 9.33 -0.99
CA LEU A 59 -16.75 10.06 -1.37
C LEU A 59 -17.01 11.54 -1.68
N GLU A 60 -18.24 11.90 -2.07
CA GLU A 60 -18.66 13.29 -2.32
C GLU A 60 -18.93 14.08 -1.02
N ASP A 61 -19.36 13.40 0.03
CA ASP A 61 -19.69 13.99 1.34
C ASP A 61 -18.54 13.85 2.35
N CYS A 62 -17.59 12.96 2.08
CA CYS A 62 -16.42 12.74 2.92
C CYS A 62 -15.56 14.01 3.01
N CYS A 63 -15.29 14.47 4.23
CA CYS A 63 -14.51 15.69 4.51
C CYS A 63 -13.11 15.70 3.87
N PHE A 64 -12.52 14.53 3.63
CA PHE A 64 -11.21 14.39 3.00
C PHE A 64 -11.30 14.10 1.50
N TRP A 65 -12.01 13.03 1.12
CA TRP A 65 -11.98 12.56 -0.27
C TRP A 65 -12.70 13.49 -1.24
N SER A 66 -13.70 14.26 -0.79
CA SER A 66 -14.37 15.26 -1.63
C SER A 66 -13.38 16.33 -2.10
N VAL A 67 -12.60 16.88 -1.16
CA VAL A 67 -11.55 17.88 -1.40
C VAL A 67 -10.40 17.27 -2.19
N ALA A 68 -9.92 16.08 -1.81
CA ALA A 68 -8.82 15.41 -2.47
C ALA A 68 -9.12 15.10 -3.95
N ARG A 69 -10.35 14.65 -4.27
CA ARG A 69 -10.79 14.39 -5.65
C ARG A 69 -10.78 15.68 -6.47
N ALA A 70 -11.34 16.76 -5.93
CA ALA A 70 -11.34 18.06 -6.61
C ALA A 70 -9.92 18.53 -6.91
N GLU A 71 -9.00 18.42 -5.95
CA GLU A 71 -7.60 18.80 -6.12
C GLU A 71 -6.87 17.92 -7.15
N LEU A 72 -7.06 16.60 -7.10
CA LEU A 72 -6.43 15.66 -8.03
C LEU A 72 -6.95 15.80 -9.48
N ARG A 73 -8.14 16.36 -9.67
CA ARG A 73 -8.71 16.65 -11.00
C ARG A 73 -8.17 17.93 -11.63
N ARG A 74 -7.64 18.88 -10.84
CA ARG A 74 -7.09 20.16 -11.36
C ARG A 74 -5.96 19.95 -12.37
N ASP A 75 -5.15 18.91 -12.18
CA ASP A 75 -4.05 18.60 -13.07
C ASP A 75 -3.89 17.07 -13.26
N PRO A 76 -4.65 16.48 -14.19
CA PRO A 76 -4.59 15.05 -14.47
C PRO A 76 -3.24 14.61 -15.06
N LYS A 77 -2.44 15.53 -15.60
CA LYS A 77 -1.15 15.21 -16.26
C LYS A 77 0.04 15.34 -15.32
N ALA A 78 -0.14 15.89 -14.12
CA ALA A 78 0.90 15.94 -13.10
C ALA A 78 1.52 14.56 -12.84
N ALA A 79 2.84 14.53 -12.67
CA ALA A 79 3.52 13.30 -12.30
C ALA A 79 3.07 12.81 -10.90
N LEU A 80 3.19 11.50 -10.67
CA LEU A 80 2.63 10.84 -9.47
C LEU A 80 3.17 11.42 -8.15
N PRO A 81 4.47 11.76 -7.98
CA PRO A 81 4.95 12.39 -6.76
C PRO A 81 4.28 13.76 -6.49
N GLN A 82 4.03 14.56 -7.53
CA GLN A 82 3.35 15.84 -7.39
C GLN A 82 1.89 15.65 -6.98
N ARG A 83 1.21 14.62 -7.52
CA ARG A 83 -0.15 14.26 -7.12
C ARG A 83 -0.20 13.73 -5.68
N TYR A 84 0.81 12.96 -5.28
CA TYR A 84 0.99 12.50 -3.90
C TYR A 84 1.19 13.68 -2.94
N ARG A 85 2.05 14.64 -3.30
CA ARG A 85 2.29 15.87 -2.54
C ARG A 85 0.99 16.63 -2.28
N ARG A 86 0.18 16.84 -3.32
CA ARG A 86 -1.13 17.52 -3.21
C ARG A 86 -2.08 16.77 -2.27
N LEU A 87 -2.10 15.44 -2.32
CA LEU A 87 -2.89 14.64 -1.39
C LEU A 87 -2.45 14.85 0.08
N MET A 88 -1.14 14.91 0.33
CA MET A 88 -0.59 15.20 1.67
C MET A 88 -0.81 16.66 2.12
N GLU A 89 -0.98 17.59 1.18
CA GLU A 89 -1.38 18.97 1.45
C GLU A 89 -2.83 19.04 1.90
N VAL A 90 -3.73 18.44 1.13
CA VAL A 90 -5.15 18.31 1.49
C VAL A 90 -5.31 17.59 2.84
N PHE A 91 -4.53 16.53 3.09
CA PHE A 91 -4.56 15.84 4.38
C PHE A 91 -4.28 16.78 5.55
N ALA A 92 -3.22 17.59 5.44
CA ALA A 92 -2.84 18.52 6.51
C ALA A 92 -3.83 19.68 6.68
N GLU A 93 -4.53 20.08 5.61
CA GLU A 93 -5.60 21.07 5.67
C GLU A 93 -6.84 20.53 6.40
N VAL A 94 -7.22 19.28 6.12
CA VAL A 94 -8.44 18.67 6.67
C VAL A 94 -8.24 18.17 8.10
N PHE A 95 -7.12 17.50 8.39
CA PHE A 95 -6.89 16.82 9.67
C PHE A 95 -5.88 17.52 10.58
N GLY A 96 -5.29 18.63 10.12
CA GLY A 96 -4.26 19.35 10.85
C GLY A 96 -2.91 18.61 10.86
N ARG A 97 -1.99 19.10 11.68
CA ARG A 97 -0.61 18.58 11.78
C ARG A 97 -0.42 17.53 12.88
N ASP A 98 -1.41 17.38 13.78
CA ASP A 98 -1.36 16.44 14.91
C ASP A 98 -1.79 15.01 14.52
N ARG A 99 -2.25 14.84 13.27
CA ARG A 99 -2.62 13.55 12.69
C ARG A 99 -1.58 13.13 11.67
N VAL A 100 -1.31 11.83 11.61
CA VAL A 100 -0.33 11.24 10.72
C VAL A 100 -1.06 10.38 9.68
N PRO A 101 -0.85 10.64 8.38
CA PRO A 101 -1.41 9.78 7.34
C PRO A 101 -0.68 8.44 7.33
N VAL A 102 -1.45 7.35 7.18
CA VAL A 102 -0.93 6.01 6.94
C VAL A 102 -1.26 5.62 5.49
N ASP A 103 -0.24 5.44 4.67
CA ASP A 103 -0.35 4.95 3.29
C ASP A 103 -0.05 3.45 3.27
N SER A 104 -1.08 2.66 2.94
CA SER A 104 -0.96 1.22 2.86
C SER A 104 -0.83 0.71 1.43
N SER A 105 -0.20 1.45 0.51
CA SER A 105 0.02 1.06 -0.90
C SER A 105 1.02 -0.09 -1.13
N LYS A 106 1.77 -0.52 -0.10
CA LYS A 106 2.55 -1.79 0.01
C LYS A 106 3.76 -1.91 -0.92
N SER A 107 3.60 -1.61 -2.21
CA SER A 107 4.59 -1.90 -3.24
C SER A 107 5.81 -0.97 -3.19
N LEU A 108 6.97 -1.50 -3.60
CA LEU A 108 8.19 -0.69 -3.80
C LEU A 108 7.98 0.45 -4.80
N GLY A 109 7.15 0.25 -5.83
CA GLY A 109 6.83 1.32 -6.78
C GLY A 109 6.07 2.47 -6.13
N ALA A 110 5.16 2.17 -5.22
CA ALA A 110 4.43 3.17 -4.44
C ALA A 110 5.35 3.87 -3.43
N LEU A 111 6.20 3.12 -2.72
CA LEU A 111 7.18 3.69 -1.79
C LEU A 111 8.14 4.64 -2.52
N ARG A 112 8.58 4.30 -3.73
CA ARG A 112 9.40 5.18 -4.59
C ARG A 112 8.70 6.50 -4.93
N ILE A 113 7.38 6.49 -5.11
CA ILE A 113 6.60 7.70 -5.40
C ILE A 113 6.53 8.58 -4.16
N ALA A 114 6.21 8.02 -3.00
CA ALA A 114 6.16 8.76 -1.73
C ALA A 114 7.54 9.35 -1.38
N ALA A 115 8.61 8.55 -1.47
CA ALA A 115 9.98 8.96 -1.19
C ALA A 115 10.59 9.92 -2.24
N ALA A 116 9.88 10.17 -3.35
CA ALA A 116 10.29 11.17 -4.34
C ALA A 116 9.68 12.55 -4.07
N VAL A 117 8.79 12.68 -3.08
CA VAL A 117 8.19 13.97 -2.71
C VAL A 117 9.19 14.79 -1.88
N PRO A 118 9.58 15.99 -2.33
CA PRO A 118 10.50 16.83 -1.57
C PRO A 118 9.90 17.22 -0.22
N ALA A 119 10.74 17.22 0.83
CA ALA A 119 10.40 17.61 2.20
C ALA A 119 9.32 16.77 2.91
N LEU A 120 8.87 15.65 2.31
CA LEU A 120 8.02 14.67 2.99
C LEU A 120 8.89 13.63 3.70
N GLN A 121 8.75 13.52 5.02
CA GLN A 121 9.41 12.48 5.79
C GLN A 121 8.61 11.18 5.67
N VAL A 122 9.22 10.14 5.10
CA VAL A 122 8.57 8.84 4.92
C VAL A 122 9.13 7.86 5.93
N GLU A 123 8.31 7.46 6.89
CA GLU A 123 8.60 6.43 7.90
C GLU A 123 8.03 5.09 7.40
N VAL A 124 8.86 4.06 7.29
CA VAL A 124 8.48 2.82 6.59
C VAL A 124 8.21 1.69 7.59
N LEU A 125 6.98 1.15 7.58
CA LEU A 125 6.68 -0.12 8.24
C LEU A 125 6.84 -1.24 7.21
N HIS A 126 7.94 -1.99 7.27
CA HIS A 126 8.21 -3.08 6.34
C HIS A 126 7.65 -4.40 6.86
N LEU A 127 6.43 -4.74 6.42
CA LEU A 127 5.72 -5.95 6.77
C LEU A 127 6.20 -7.15 5.93
N ILE A 128 6.70 -8.17 6.62
CA ILE A 128 7.15 -9.44 6.05
C ILE A 128 6.28 -10.56 6.59
N ARG A 129 5.86 -11.48 5.71
CA ARG A 129 5.15 -12.71 6.08
C ARG A 129 6.00 -13.91 5.74
N ASP A 130 5.91 -14.99 6.53
CA ASP A 130 6.57 -16.27 6.24
C ASP A 130 6.30 -16.69 4.78
N VAL A 131 7.36 -17.09 4.09
CA VAL A 131 7.33 -17.40 2.65
C VAL A 131 6.38 -18.56 2.31
N ARG A 132 6.21 -19.53 3.22
CA ARG A 132 5.31 -20.68 3.02
C ARG A 132 3.87 -20.20 3.10
N SER A 133 3.54 -19.48 4.17
CA SER A 133 2.22 -18.87 4.38
C SER A 133 1.83 -17.92 3.25
N TRP A 134 2.79 -17.08 2.80
CA TRP A 134 2.62 -16.18 1.66
C TRP A 134 2.39 -16.94 0.34
N THR A 135 3.16 -18.01 0.11
CA THR A 135 3.08 -18.84 -1.10
C THR A 135 1.70 -19.48 -1.25
N ILE A 136 1.19 -20.09 -0.18
CA ILE A 136 -0.15 -20.70 -0.14
C ILE A 136 -1.23 -19.62 -0.35
N SER A 137 -1.17 -18.50 0.38
CA SER A 137 -2.16 -17.42 0.25
C SER A 137 -2.28 -16.87 -1.18
N ARG A 138 -1.15 -16.76 -1.88
CA ARG A 138 -1.15 -16.41 -3.30
C ARG A 138 -1.71 -17.54 -4.17
N LEU A 139 -1.33 -18.80 -3.92
CA LEU A 139 -1.75 -19.95 -4.75
C LEU A 139 -3.27 -20.06 -4.71
N ASP A 140 -3.86 -20.00 -3.52
CA ASP A 140 -5.30 -20.06 -3.32
C ASP A 140 -6.03 -18.93 -4.05
N THR A 141 -5.44 -17.73 -4.05
CA THR A 141 -6.01 -16.58 -4.79
C THR A 141 -5.96 -16.80 -6.30
N ASP A 142 -4.86 -17.31 -6.82
CA ASP A 142 -4.71 -17.61 -8.25
C ASP A 142 -5.69 -18.73 -8.67
N ILE A 143 -5.89 -19.74 -7.82
CA ILE A 143 -6.88 -20.82 -8.01
C ILE A 143 -8.30 -20.25 -8.04
N ARG A 144 -8.69 -19.45 -7.03
CA ARG A 144 -10.01 -18.82 -6.95
C ARG A 144 -10.34 -17.93 -8.14
N ARG A 145 -9.35 -17.20 -8.66
CA ARG A 145 -9.52 -16.32 -9.83
C ARG A 145 -9.54 -17.07 -11.16
N ARG A 146 -9.47 -18.41 -11.15
CA ARG A 146 -9.34 -19.27 -12.34
C ARG A 146 -8.12 -18.93 -13.20
N GLU A 147 -7.12 -18.28 -12.62
CA GLU A 147 -5.85 -17.93 -13.25
C GLU A 147 -4.88 -19.12 -13.25
N PHE A 148 -5.41 -20.33 -13.02
CA PHE A 148 -4.65 -21.57 -12.92
C PHE A 148 -4.80 -22.48 -14.16
N THR A 149 -5.61 -22.12 -15.15
CA THR A 149 -5.66 -22.89 -16.42
C THR A 149 -4.75 -22.23 -17.47
N LEU A 150 -4.08 -23.04 -18.29
CA LEU A 150 -3.27 -22.52 -19.41
C LEU A 150 -4.11 -21.65 -20.35
N ARG A 151 -5.36 -22.05 -20.60
CA ARG A 151 -6.31 -21.29 -21.42
C ARG A 151 -6.64 -19.92 -20.83
N ALA A 152 -6.92 -19.84 -19.53
CA ALA A 152 -7.19 -18.55 -18.88
C ALA A 152 -5.94 -17.67 -18.81
N LEU A 153 -4.76 -18.25 -18.55
CA LEU A 153 -3.51 -17.50 -18.53
C LEU A 153 -3.14 -16.97 -19.91
N TYR A 154 -3.31 -17.77 -20.97
CA TYR A 154 -3.07 -17.31 -22.34
C TYR A 154 -4.07 -16.23 -22.75
N ALA A 155 -5.35 -16.38 -22.40
CA ALA A 155 -6.36 -15.35 -22.65
C ALA A 155 -6.01 -14.01 -21.96
N LYS A 156 -5.42 -14.05 -20.77
CA LYS A 156 -5.07 -12.85 -19.99
C LYS A 156 -3.70 -12.26 -20.32
N HIS A 157 -2.71 -13.09 -20.65
CA HIS A 157 -1.31 -12.69 -20.78
C HIS A 157 -0.71 -12.89 -22.18
N GLY A 158 -1.45 -13.50 -23.11
CA GLY A 158 -0.98 -13.84 -24.45
C GLY A 158 0.33 -14.63 -24.42
N GLY A 159 1.30 -14.24 -25.25
CA GLY A 159 2.64 -14.83 -25.29
C GLY A 159 3.44 -14.69 -23.97
N GLY A 160 2.98 -13.87 -23.02
CA GLY A 160 3.57 -13.73 -21.69
C GLY A 160 3.20 -14.84 -20.69
N VAL A 161 2.45 -15.87 -21.12
CA VAL A 161 1.94 -16.97 -20.29
C VAL A 161 3.01 -17.74 -19.52
N TRP A 162 4.25 -17.80 -20.03
CA TRP A 162 5.36 -18.52 -19.41
C TRP A 162 5.65 -18.02 -17.98
N ARG A 163 5.54 -16.71 -17.74
CA ARG A 163 5.80 -16.11 -16.42
C ARG A 163 4.79 -16.56 -15.35
N PRO A 164 3.47 -16.39 -15.51
CA PRO A 164 2.50 -16.92 -14.56
C PRO A 164 2.49 -18.45 -14.50
N PHE A 165 2.87 -19.14 -15.57
CA PHE A 165 3.06 -20.60 -15.55
C PHE A 165 4.21 -21.01 -14.62
N LEU A 166 5.38 -20.37 -14.71
CA LEU A 166 6.51 -20.62 -13.80
C LEU A 166 6.17 -20.30 -12.34
N LEU A 167 5.36 -19.26 -12.11
CA LEU A 167 4.92 -18.86 -10.76
C LEU A 167 3.92 -19.84 -10.12
N ARG A 168 3.61 -20.98 -10.74
CA ARG A 168 2.94 -22.10 -10.07
C ARG A 168 3.87 -22.85 -9.13
N ASN A 169 5.17 -22.83 -9.42
CA ASN A 169 6.17 -23.54 -8.65
C ASN A 169 6.54 -22.75 -7.39
N SER A 170 6.64 -23.45 -6.27
CA SER A 170 7.01 -22.88 -4.97
C SER A 170 8.38 -22.19 -5.00
N ASP A 171 9.35 -22.73 -5.73
CA ASP A 171 10.69 -22.14 -5.82
C ASP A 171 10.67 -20.79 -6.55
N ALA A 172 9.91 -20.68 -7.64
CA ALA A 172 9.73 -19.42 -8.34
C ALA A 172 9.06 -18.37 -7.44
N ARG A 173 8.11 -18.80 -6.60
CA ARG A 173 7.47 -17.94 -5.60
C ARG A 173 8.42 -17.51 -4.50
N PHE A 174 9.26 -18.42 -3.99
CA PHE A 174 10.32 -18.09 -3.06
C PHE A 174 11.24 -17.00 -3.64
N VAL A 175 11.66 -17.14 -4.90
CA VAL A 175 12.50 -16.13 -5.57
C VAL A 175 11.79 -14.77 -5.66
N VAL A 176 10.49 -14.74 -5.99
CA VAL A 176 9.70 -13.50 -6.01
C VAL A 176 9.59 -12.89 -4.62
N TRP A 177 9.29 -13.70 -3.61
CA TRP A 177 9.19 -13.27 -2.22
C TRP A 177 10.52 -12.69 -1.72
N TYR A 178 11.62 -13.42 -1.92
CA TYR A 178 12.95 -13.04 -1.48
C TYR A 178 13.41 -11.76 -2.17
N ARG A 179 13.38 -11.72 -3.51
CA ARG A 179 13.80 -10.53 -4.28
C ARG A 179 12.90 -9.33 -4.00
N GLY A 180 11.61 -9.56 -3.79
CA GLY A 180 10.65 -8.51 -3.48
C GLY A 180 10.96 -7.81 -2.16
N ASN A 181 11.13 -8.58 -1.08
CA ASN A 181 11.48 -8.03 0.23
C ASN A 181 12.88 -7.42 0.24
N ARG A 182 13.86 -8.11 -0.38
CA ARG A 182 15.24 -7.62 -0.46
C ARG A 182 15.34 -6.26 -1.17
N ARG A 183 14.61 -6.06 -2.27
CA ARG A 183 14.57 -4.77 -2.97
C ARG A 183 13.93 -3.64 -2.16
N ILE A 184 12.97 -3.96 -1.30
CA ILE A 184 12.40 -2.98 -0.36
C ILE A 184 13.45 -2.57 0.66
N GLN A 185 14.12 -3.55 1.29
CA GLN A 185 15.19 -3.30 2.27
C GLN A 185 16.36 -2.52 1.66
N GLU A 186 16.80 -2.89 0.46
CA GLU A 186 17.85 -2.20 -0.28
C GLU A 186 17.46 -0.75 -0.55
N PHE A 187 16.24 -0.51 -1.05
CA PHE A 187 15.76 0.85 -1.31
C PHE A 187 15.66 1.71 -0.05
N VAL A 188 15.11 1.16 1.04
CA VAL A 188 15.03 1.85 2.33
C VAL A 188 16.41 2.26 2.83
N ARG A 189 17.39 1.36 2.74
CA ARG A 189 18.78 1.59 3.15
C ARG A 189 19.47 2.63 2.26
N GLU A 190 19.36 2.50 0.93
CA GLU A 190 19.94 3.42 -0.05
C GLU A 190 19.41 4.85 0.10
N ARG A 191 18.14 4.99 0.48
CA ARG A 191 17.49 6.29 0.69
C ARG A 191 17.55 6.78 2.13
N ASN A 192 18.19 6.03 3.03
CA ASN A 192 18.29 6.32 4.45
C ASN A 192 16.92 6.67 5.08
N LEU A 193 15.88 5.90 4.72
CA LEU A 193 14.53 6.11 5.25
C LEU A 193 14.43 5.45 6.64
N PRO A 194 13.81 6.11 7.64
CA PRO A 194 13.45 5.45 8.89
C PRO A 194 12.58 4.24 8.59
N ALA A 195 12.93 3.08 9.14
CA ALA A 195 12.15 1.88 8.92
C ALA A 195 12.08 0.96 10.14
N PHE A 196 10.89 0.39 10.34
CA PHE A 196 10.61 -0.66 11.31
C PHE A 196 10.16 -1.90 10.54
N GLN A 197 10.97 -2.97 10.61
CA GLN A 197 10.62 -4.24 9.99
C GLN A 197 9.83 -5.10 10.96
N LEU A 198 8.72 -5.66 10.50
CA LEU A 198 7.83 -6.46 11.33
C LEU A 198 7.34 -7.74 10.65
N GLY A 199 7.16 -8.79 11.44
CA GLY A 199 6.59 -10.06 11.00
C GLY A 199 5.07 -10.08 11.10
N TYR A 200 4.38 -10.55 10.07
CA TYR A 200 2.94 -10.81 10.12
C TYR A 200 2.58 -11.83 11.20
N GLU A 201 3.40 -12.87 11.35
CA GLU A 201 3.21 -13.91 12.35
C GLU A 201 3.34 -13.33 13.77
N GLU A 202 4.37 -12.50 14.02
CA GLU A 202 4.53 -11.81 15.31
C GLU A 202 3.36 -10.88 15.59
N PHE A 203 2.94 -10.09 14.60
CA PHE A 203 1.77 -9.22 14.74
C PHE A 203 0.48 -9.99 15.06
N SER A 204 0.32 -11.18 14.47
CA SER A 204 -0.87 -12.01 14.69
C SER A 204 -0.87 -12.68 16.07
N LEU A 205 0.31 -12.97 16.61
CA LEU A 205 0.47 -13.63 17.91
C LEU A 205 0.42 -12.63 19.08
N ASP A 206 1.00 -11.44 18.91
CA ASP A 206 1.04 -10.40 19.93
C ASP A 206 0.88 -9.00 19.32
N PRO A 207 -0.36 -8.63 18.91
CA PRO A 207 -0.61 -7.33 18.29
C PRO A 207 -0.36 -6.17 19.26
N GLY A 208 -0.65 -6.35 20.55
CA GLY A 208 -0.49 -5.30 21.56
C GLY A 208 0.95 -4.87 21.73
N LYS A 209 1.87 -5.84 21.87
CA LYS A 209 3.31 -5.58 21.94
C LYS A 209 3.81 -4.87 20.69
N LEU A 210 3.47 -5.38 19.51
CA LEU A 210 4.01 -4.87 18.26
C LEU A 210 3.46 -3.47 17.92
N ILE A 211 2.19 -3.19 18.20
CA ILE A 211 1.65 -1.83 18.09
C ILE A 211 2.37 -0.90 19.06
N GLY A 212 2.64 -1.33 20.29
CA GLY A 212 3.43 -0.56 21.24
C GLY A 212 4.85 -0.26 20.76
N GLU A 213 5.49 -1.18 20.04
CA GLU A 213 6.79 -0.96 19.41
C GLU A 213 6.70 0.01 18.23
N ILE A 214 5.70 -0.13 17.37
CA ILE A 214 5.43 0.78 16.24
C ILE A 214 5.18 2.21 16.75
N CYS A 215 4.47 2.40 17.86
CA CYS A 215 4.21 3.71 18.43
C CYS A 215 5.46 4.37 19.06
N ARG A 216 6.49 3.59 19.41
CA ARG A 216 7.76 4.11 19.94
C ARG A 216 8.78 4.44 18.85
N PHE A 217 8.67 3.77 17.71
CA PHE A 217 9.43 4.03 16.50
C PHE A 217 9.00 5.36 15.88
#